data_AF-A0A8T5UT88-F1
#
_entry.id   AF-A0A8T5UT88-F1
#
_cell.length_a   1.000
_cell.length_b   1.000
_cell.length_c   1.000
_cell.angle_alpha   90.00
_cell.angle_beta   90.00
_cell.angle_gamma   90.00
#
_symmetry.space_group_name_H-M   'P 1'
#
loop_
_entity.id
_entity.type
_entity.pdbx_description
1 polymer ?
#
loop_
_entity_poly.entity_id
_entity_poly.type
_entity_poly.pdbx_seq_one_letter_code
_entity_poly.pdbx_strand_id
1 'polypeptide(L)'
;MEITHHSAWDEFLDEFISVFSMFDLFKNKVFICGSYNDDTFANLQEVQSIINLNENNLGFFENEFRRAHLENLILKFDLIAKFSDEIIMIIEHDKGGHMIEMGIILSFKEYYKKTKVFVLKDVDITEVLKRGGLLTPFFKENTSLFYFEDIDQLKRYIDEIY
;
A
#
# COMPACT_ATOMS: atom_id res chain seq x y z
N MET A 1 1.98 -28.08 2.84
CA MET A 1 3.37 -27.85 2.39
C MET A 1 3.90 -26.72 3.27
N GLU A 2 4.91 -26.96 4.09
CA GLU A 2 5.48 -25.91 4.94
C GLU A 2 6.30 -24.96 4.05
N ILE A 3 5.88 -23.71 3.94
CA ILE A 3 6.64 -22.66 3.27
C ILE A 3 7.62 -22.11 4.30
N THR A 4 8.93 -22.27 4.06
CA THR A 4 9.93 -21.64 4.92
C THR A 4 10.07 -20.16 4.57
N HIS A 5 10.32 -19.30 5.57
CA HIS A 5 10.45 -17.85 5.32
C HIS A 5 11.60 -17.49 4.36
N HIS A 6 12.67 -18.28 4.33
CA HIS A 6 13.79 -18.05 3.41
C HIS A 6 13.40 -18.36 1.97
N SER A 7 12.77 -19.51 1.70
CA SER A 7 12.32 -19.83 0.34
C SER A 7 11.26 -18.84 -0.16
N ALA A 8 10.39 -18.35 0.74
CA ALA A 8 9.37 -17.37 0.39
C ALA A 8 9.96 -16.03 -0.07
N TRP A 9 11.06 -15.59 0.55
CA TRP A 9 11.74 -14.35 0.22
C TRP A 9 12.47 -14.42 -1.12
N ASP A 10 13.17 -15.52 -1.38
CA ASP A 10 13.90 -15.70 -2.64
C ASP A 10 12.93 -15.77 -3.84
N GLU A 11 11.83 -16.52 -3.71
CA GLU A 11 10.77 -16.56 -4.73
C GLU A 11 10.15 -15.18 -4.99
N PHE A 12 9.94 -14.39 -3.93
CA PHE A 12 9.43 -13.02 -4.05
C PHE A 12 10.42 -12.11 -4.77
N LEU A 13 11.71 -12.17 -4.44
CA LEU A 13 12.74 -11.35 -5.10
C LEU A 13 12.92 -11.71 -6.57
N ASP A 14 12.92 -13.00 -6.90
CA ASP A 14 12.98 -13.47 -8.29
C ASP A 14 11.78 -12.97 -9.09
N GLU A 15 10.59 -12.98 -8.50
CA GLU A 15 9.41 -12.40 -9.13
C GLU A 15 9.55 -10.88 -9.27
N PHE A 16 9.97 -10.16 -8.23
CA PHE A 16 10.16 -8.70 -8.30
C PHE A 16 11.05 -8.30 -9.48
N ILE A 17 12.22 -8.93 -9.62
CA ILE A 17 13.16 -8.63 -10.71
C ILE A 17 12.54 -8.94 -12.07
N SER A 18 11.69 -9.96 -12.15
CA SER A 18 11.01 -10.34 -13.38
C SER A 18 9.81 -9.47 -13.73
N VAL A 19 9.16 -8.84 -12.76
CA VAL A 19 8.03 -7.91 -12.97
C VAL A 19 8.54 -6.52 -13.33
N PHE A 20 9.58 -6.06 -12.63
CA PHE A 20 10.22 -4.76 -12.83
C PHE A 20 11.60 -4.96 -13.48
N SER A 21 12.67 -4.62 -12.77
CA SER A 21 14.05 -4.89 -13.16
C SER A 21 14.96 -4.90 -11.95
N MET A 22 16.19 -5.38 -12.14
CA MET A 22 17.23 -5.30 -11.10
C MET A 22 17.59 -3.84 -10.74
N PHE A 23 17.44 -2.89 -11.67
CA PHE A 23 17.72 -1.47 -11.40
C PHE A 23 16.66 -0.85 -10.48
N ASP A 24 15.43 -1.34 -10.52
CA ASP A 24 14.34 -0.85 -9.68
C ASP A 24 14.54 -1.21 -8.19
N LEU A 25 15.45 -2.14 -7.86
CA LEU A 25 15.86 -2.41 -6.48
C LEU A 25 16.44 -1.17 -5.78
N PHE A 26 17.06 -0.27 -6.54
CA PHE A 26 17.72 0.94 -6.04
C PHE A 26 16.76 2.14 -5.90
N LYS A 27 15.54 2.04 -6.41
CA LYS A 27 14.52 3.10 -6.31
C LYS A 27 13.85 3.09 -4.95
N ASN A 28 13.23 4.22 -4.58
CA ASN A 28 12.30 4.28 -3.46
C ASN A 28 11.03 3.49 -3.79
N LYS A 29 10.81 2.39 -3.09
CA LYS A 29 9.76 1.40 -3.35
C LYS A 29 8.49 1.80 -2.60
N VAL A 30 7.49 2.30 -3.33
CA VAL A 30 6.22 2.78 -2.78
C VAL A 30 5.13 1.76 -3.08
N PHE A 31 4.71 1.02 -2.06
CA PHE A 31 3.64 0.05 -2.18
C PHE A 31 2.28 0.72 -2.03
N ILE A 32 1.43 0.64 -3.05
CA ILE A 32 0.12 1.29 -3.09
C ILE A 32 -0.98 0.26 -2.77
N CYS A 33 -1.61 0.44 -1.62
CA CYS A 33 -2.74 -0.33 -1.12
C CYS A 33 -4.04 0.46 -1.35
N GLY A 34 -5.10 -0.28 -1.68
CA GLY A 34 -6.43 0.26 -1.90
C GLY A 34 -7.32 -0.76 -2.60
N SER A 35 -8.50 -0.34 -3.01
CA SER A 35 -9.47 -1.24 -3.60
C SER A 35 -9.20 -1.49 -5.08
N TYR A 36 -9.08 -2.77 -5.46
CA TYR A 36 -8.84 -3.19 -6.84
C TYR A 36 -10.13 -3.46 -7.61
N ASN A 37 -11.28 -2.97 -7.11
CA ASN A 37 -12.51 -2.93 -7.90
C ASN A 37 -12.34 -1.95 -9.06
N ASP A 38 -12.95 -2.24 -10.21
CA ASP A 38 -12.73 -1.49 -11.45
C ASP A 38 -12.89 0.04 -11.29
N ASP A 39 -13.89 0.49 -10.51
CA ASP A 39 -14.17 1.92 -10.29
C ASP A 39 -13.09 2.64 -9.46
N THR A 40 -12.46 1.95 -8.51
CA THR A 40 -11.47 2.54 -7.59
C THR A 40 -10.04 2.27 -8.04
N PHE A 41 -9.80 1.20 -8.80
CA PHE A 41 -8.46 0.86 -9.27
C PHE A 41 -7.89 1.93 -10.22
N ALA A 42 -8.74 2.59 -11.00
CA ALA A 42 -8.34 3.73 -11.84
C ALA A 42 -7.71 4.85 -11.01
N ASN A 43 -8.25 5.14 -9.81
CA ASN A 43 -7.69 6.15 -8.90
C ASN A 43 -6.31 5.74 -8.39
N LEU A 44 -6.12 4.45 -8.08
CA LEU A 44 -4.81 3.92 -7.68
C LEU A 44 -3.77 4.04 -8.81
N GLN A 45 -4.19 3.80 -10.06
CA GLN A 45 -3.32 3.94 -11.24
C GLN A 45 -2.89 5.39 -11.49
N GLU A 46 -3.77 6.36 -11.24
CA GLU A 46 -3.42 7.79 -11.28
C GLU A 46 -2.38 8.12 -10.20
N VAL A 47 -2.55 7.62 -8.98
CA VAL A 47 -1.57 7.78 -7.89
C VAL A 47 -0.22 7.16 -8.25
N GLN A 48 -0.22 5.94 -8.77
CA GLN A 48 0.99 5.26 -9.24
C GLN A 48 1.69 6.08 -10.32
N SER A 49 0.92 6.61 -11.27
CA SER A 49 1.45 7.41 -12.38
C SER A 49 2.16 8.66 -11.87
N ILE A 50 1.60 9.38 -10.90
CA ILE A 50 2.22 10.56 -10.29
C ILE A 50 3.53 10.18 -9.58
N ILE A 51 3.50 9.15 -8.73
CA ILE A 51 4.69 8.68 -8.00
C ILE A 51 5.83 8.34 -8.96
N ASN A 52 5.49 7.69 -10.08
CA ASN A 52 6.45 7.24 -11.09
C ASN A 52 6.91 8.34 -12.07
N LEU A 53 6.40 9.58 -11.97
CA LEU A 53 6.97 10.71 -12.72
C LEU A 53 8.41 11.00 -12.29
N ASN A 54 8.75 10.72 -11.03
CA ASN A 54 10.10 10.77 -10.51
C ASN A 54 10.81 9.44 -10.75
N GLU A 55 11.88 9.45 -11.56
CA GLU A 55 12.62 8.24 -11.93
C GLU A 55 13.26 7.49 -10.76
N ASN A 56 13.41 8.14 -9.60
CA ASN A 56 13.94 7.52 -8.39
C ASN A 56 12.87 6.79 -7.57
N ASN A 57 11.60 6.88 -7.94
CA ASN A 57 10.49 6.19 -7.28
C ASN A 57 10.02 4.99 -8.11
N LEU A 58 9.50 4.00 -7.41
CA LEU A 58 8.77 2.87 -7.97
C LEU A 58 7.49 2.69 -7.16
N GLY A 59 6.40 3.25 -7.66
CA GLY A 59 5.03 2.96 -7.24
C GLY A 59 4.56 1.64 -7.85
N PHE A 60 4.06 0.73 -7.03
CA PHE A 60 3.62 -0.59 -7.48
C PHE A 60 2.48 -1.17 -6.64
N PHE A 61 1.82 -2.19 -7.18
CA PHE A 61 0.64 -2.85 -6.64
C PHE A 61 0.94 -4.32 -6.27
N GLU A 62 0.10 -4.89 -5.41
CA GLU A 62 0.19 -6.30 -5.05
C GLU A 62 -0.15 -7.21 -6.26
N ASN A 63 -1.06 -6.80 -7.14
CA ASN A 63 -1.54 -7.63 -8.26
C ASN A 63 -0.51 -7.79 -9.40
N GLU A 64 0.59 -7.06 -9.35
CA GLU A 64 1.73 -7.21 -10.26
C GLU A 64 2.53 -8.48 -9.92
N PHE A 65 2.50 -8.93 -8.67
CA PHE A 65 3.11 -10.20 -8.22
C PHE A 65 2.12 -11.35 -8.39
N ARG A 66 2.26 -12.15 -9.44
CA ARG A 66 1.28 -13.17 -9.86
C ARG A 66 1.75 -14.60 -9.62
N ARG A 67 2.95 -14.83 -9.07
CA ARG A 67 3.51 -16.17 -8.88
C ARG A 67 3.77 -16.46 -7.42
N ALA A 68 4.41 -15.54 -6.71
CA ALA A 68 4.77 -15.71 -5.32
C ALA A 68 3.51 -15.66 -4.44
N HIS A 69 3.32 -16.74 -3.67
CA HIS A 69 2.37 -16.83 -2.55
C HIS A 69 0.90 -16.49 -2.87
N LEU A 70 0.44 -16.83 -4.08
CA LEU A 70 -0.97 -16.64 -4.50
C LEU A 70 -2.00 -17.32 -3.58
N GLU A 71 -1.62 -18.43 -2.94
CA GLU A 71 -2.50 -19.16 -2.02
C GLU A 71 -2.48 -18.59 -0.60
N ASN A 72 -1.53 -17.69 -0.29
CA ASN A 72 -1.36 -17.08 1.02
C ASN A 72 -1.16 -15.56 0.91
N LEU A 73 -2.26 -14.85 0.67
CA LEU A 73 -2.29 -13.40 0.48
C LEU A 73 -1.78 -12.62 1.70
N ILE A 74 -1.89 -13.17 2.91
CA ILE A 74 -1.33 -12.54 4.11
C ILE A 74 0.20 -12.55 4.07
N LEU A 75 0.81 -13.70 3.74
CA LEU A 75 2.26 -13.80 3.59
C LEU A 75 2.75 -12.92 2.43
N LYS A 76 2.01 -12.91 1.33
CA LYS A 76 2.32 -12.06 0.18
C LYS A 76 2.33 -10.57 0.55
N PHE A 77 1.27 -10.10 1.20
CA PHE A 77 1.19 -8.73 1.70
C PHE A 77 2.34 -8.41 2.66
N ASP A 78 2.65 -9.30 3.61
CA ASP A 78 3.76 -9.12 4.55
C ASP A 78 5.11 -8.97 3.84
N LEU A 79 5.42 -9.83 2.87
CA LEU A 79 6.66 -9.76 2.10
C LEU A 79 6.77 -8.44 1.33
N ILE A 80 5.69 -8.02 0.67
CA ILE A 80 5.64 -6.76 -0.07
C ILE A 80 5.78 -5.57 0.86
N ALA A 81 4.99 -5.53 1.94
CA ALA A 81 5.04 -4.49 2.95
C ALA A 81 6.45 -4.40 3.54
N LYS A 82 7.08 -5.53 3.87
CA LYS A 82 8.46 -5.58 4.36
C LYS A 82 9.48 -5.04 3.36
N PHE A 83 9.34 -5.39 2.08
CA PHE A 83 10.25 -4.99 1.02
C PHE A 83 10.12 -3.51 0.60
N SER A 84 8.93 -2.92 0.74
CA SER A 84 8.67 -1.51 0.43
C SER A 84 9.42 -0.55 1.35
N ASP A 85 9.81 0.61 0.84
CA ASP A 85 10.35 1.72 1.64
C ASP A 85 9.20 2.56 2.25
N GLU A 86 8.10 2.66 1.52
CA GLU A 86 6.89 3.37 1.92
C GLU A 86 5.63 2.59 1.53
N ILE A 87 4.55 2.81 2.29
CA ILE A 87 3.23 2.26 2.01
C ILE A 87 2.24 3.41 1.89
N ILE A 88 1.44 3.41 0.83
CA ILE A 88 0.30 4.32 0.68
C ILE A 88 -0.95 3.48 0.82
N MET A 89 -1.82 3.83 1.77
CA MET A 89 -3.11 3.18 1.96
C MET A 89 -4.23 4.15 1.59
N ILE A 90 -4.95 3.86 0.51
CA ILE A 90 -6.08 4.66 0.03
C ILE A 90 -7.38 3.95 0.41
N ILE A 91 -8.22 4.64 1.19
CA ILE A 91 -9.45 4.12 1.76
C ILE A 91 -10.63 4.88 1.18
N GLU A 92 -11.21 4.31 0.13
CA GLU A 92 -12.43 4.79 -0.54
C GLU A 92 -13.68 3.99 -0.11
N HIS A 93 -13.47 2.87 0.60
CA HIS A 93 -14.45 2.08 1.34
C HIS A 93 -13.73 1.08 2.26
N ASP A 94 -14.41 0.44 3.21
CA ASP A 94 -13.83 -0.60 4.08
C ASP A 94 -14.16 -2.05 3.66
N LYS A 95 -14.71 -2.26 2.47
CA LYS A 95 -15.07 -3.60 1.96
C LYS A 95 -13.83 -4.41 1.58
N GLY A 96 -13.88 -5.73 1.76
CA GLY A 96 -12.84 -6.66 1.31
C GLY A 96 -11.66 -6.80 2.28
N GLY A 97 -10.43 -6.85 1.73
CA GLY A 97 -9.20 -7.13 2.48
C GLY A 97 -8.64 -5.97 3.32
N HIS A 98 -9.09 -4.72 3.08
CA HIS A 98 -8.55 -3.51 3.70
C HIS A 98 -8.42 -3.56 5.22
N MET A 99 -9.41 -4.15 5.92
CA MET A 99 -9.36 -4.27 7.39
C MET A 99 -8.28 -5.24 7.86
N ILE A 100 -8.00 -6.29 7.10
CA ILE A 100 -6.93 -7.25 7.40
C ILE A 100 -5.58 -6.58 7.15
N GLU A 101 -5.40 -5.94 5.99
CA GLU A 101 -4.18 -5.22 5.63
C GLU A 101 -3.86 -4.11 6.63
N MET A 102 -4.85 -3.30 7.00
CA MET A 102 -4.72 -2.30 8.04
C MET A 102 -4.36 -2.94 9.39
N GLY A 103 -4.99 -4.06 9.74
CA GLY A 103 -4.64 -4.83 10.94
C GLY A 103 -3.17 -5.26 10.96
N ILE A 104 -2.64 -5.74 9.82
CA ILE A 104 -1.23 -6.10 9.64
C ILE A 104 -0.35 -4.86 9.81
N ILE A 105 -0.64 -3.77 9.09
CA ILE A 105 0.11 -2.51 9.16
C ILE A 105 0.21 -2.01 10.61
N LEU A 106 -0.90 -2.02 11.34
CA LEU A 106 -0.96 -1.54 12.73
C LEU A 106 -0.27 -2.47 13.73
N SER A 107 -0.20 -3.77 13.42
CA SER A 107 0.46 -4.77 14.26
C SER A 107 2.00 -4.62 14.28
N PHE A 108 2.57 -4.07 13.21
CA PHE A 108 4.02 -3.92 13.07
C PHE A 108 4.44 -2.45 13.06
N LYS A 109 5.27 -2.07 14.03
CA LYS A 109 5.76 -0.68 14.17
C LYS A 109 6.53 -0.18 12.96
N GLU A 110 7.23 -1.07 12.27
CA GLU A 110 7.94 -0.75 11.04
C GLU A 110 7.02 -0.46 9.87
N TYR A 111 5.81 -1.02 9.85
CA TYR A 111 4.83 -0.80 8.77
C TYR A 111 4.11 0.53 8.97
N TYR A 112 3.39 0.72 10.08
CA TYR A 112 2.63 1.97 10.24
C TYR A 112 3.51 3.23 10.24
N LYS A 113 4.79 3.13 10.61
CA LYS A 113 5.73 4.26 10.54
C LYS A 113 6.06 4.72 9.13
N LYS A 114 6.02 3.81 8.15
CA LYS A 114 6.27 4.12 6.73
C LYS A 114 4.97 4.20 5.92
N THR A 115 3.82 4.11 6.59
CA THR A 115 2.51 4.20 5.96
C THR A 115 1.98 5.63 5.99
N LYS A 116 1.52 6.13 4.84
CA LYS A 116 0.63 7.29 4.73
C LYS A 116 -0.76 6.80 4.34
N VAL A 117 -1.78 7.28 5.04
CA VAL A 117 -3.17 6.89 4.85
C VAL A 117 -3.96 8.05 4.27
N PHE A 118 -4.70 7.77 3.20
CA PHE A 118 -5.59 8.71 2.53
C PHE A 118 -7.01 8.16 2.64
N VAL A 119 -7.94 8.95 3.17
CA VAL A 119 -9.32 8.51 3.40
C VAL A 119 -10.28 9.45 2.68
N LEU A 120 -11.14 8.90 1.84
CA LEU A 120 -12.21 9.65 1.19
C LEU A 120 -13.15 10.22 2.27
N LYS A 121 -13.49 11.51 2.23
CA LYS A 121 -14.39 12.12 3.20
C LYS A 121 -15.78 11.47 3.13
N ASP A 122 -16.42 11.37 4.30
CA ASP A 122 -17.76 10.81 4.49
C ASP A 122 -17.95 9.37 4.02
N VAL A 123 -16.85 8.67 3.72
CA VAL A 123 -16.87 7.23 3.42
C VAL A 123 -17.36 6.45 4.63
N ASP A 124 -18.25 5.48 4.38
CA ASP A 124 -18.64 4.55 5.42
C ASP A 124 -17.54 3.53 5.65
N ILE A 125 -16.88 3.66 6.81
CA ILE A 125 -15.84 2.77 7.30
C ILE A 125 -16.15 2.34 8.74
N THR A 126 -15.67 1.15 9.14
CA THR A 126 -15.94 0.58 10.46
C THR A 126 -15.55 1.50 11.62
N GLU A 127 -16.26 1.39 12.75
CA GLU A 127 -15.93 2.10 13.98
C GLU A 127 -14.52 1.76 14.52
N VAL A 128 -14.05 0.53 14.28
CA VAL A 128 -12.69 0.12 14.64
C VAL A 128 -11.65 0.95 13.89
N LEU A 129 -11.89 1.25 12.62
CA LEU A 129 -11.01 2.09 11.84
C LEU A 129 -11.16 3.57 12.23
N LYS A 130 -12.40 4.10 12.29
CA LYS A 130 -12.70 5.50 12.63
C LYS A 130 -12.18 5.90 14.01
N ARG A 131 -12.36 5.05 15.02
CA ARG A 131 -12.05 5.35 16.43
C ARG A 131 -10.81 4.63 16.97
N GLY A 132 -10.09 3.92 16.11
CA GLY A 132 -8.91 3.16 16.49
C GLY A 132 -7.80 3.32 15.47
N GLY A 133 -7.89 2.58 14.37
CA GLY A 133 -6.79 2.41 13.42
C GLY A 133 -6.27 3.70 12.76
N LEU A 134 -7.10 4.73 12.60
CA LEU A 134 -6.71 6.01 12.01
C LEU A 134 -6.17 7.03 13.01
N LEU A 135 -6.29 6.78 14.31
CA LEU A 135 -5.94 7.77 15.34
C LEU A 135 -4.49 7.63 15.82
N THR A 136 -4.03 8.66 16.53
CA THR A 136 -2.80 8.58 17.32
C THR A 136 -2.91 7.44 18.34
N PRO A 137 -1.87 6.60 18.53
CA PRO A 137 -0.47 6.83 18.16
C PRO A 137 -0.05 6.37 16.76
N PHE A 138 -0.96 5.82 15.95
CA PHE A 138 -0.63 5.22 14.66
C PHE A 138 -0.44 6.28 13.58
N PHE A 139 -1.47 7.12 13.39
CA PHE A 139 -1.45 8.16 12.38
C PHE A 139 -1.81 9.53 12.94
N LYS A 140 -1.31 10.56 12.26
CA LYS A 140 -1.52 11.96 12.61
C LYS A 140 -1.97 12.72 11.39
N GLU A 141 -3.07 13.45 11.53
CA GLU A 141 -3.62 14.31 10.47
C GLU A 141 -2.56 15.29 9.94
N ASN A 142 -2.55 15.47 8.63
CA ASN A 142 -1.60 16.33 7.90
C ASN A 142 -0.13 15.91 8.04
N THR A 143 0.14 14.65 8.40
CA THR A 143 1.50 14.09 8.46
C THR A 143 1.52 12.68 7.87
N SER A 144 0.67 11.80 8.38
CA SER A 144 0.54 10.41 7.91
C SER A 144 -0.91 9.99 7.71
N LEU A 145 -1.88 10.88 7.99
CA LEU A 145 -3.29 10.72 7.69
C LEU A 145 -3.79 11.96 6.95
N PHE A 146 -4.47 11.74 5.83
CA PHE A 146 -5.01 12.79 4.97
C PHE A 146 -6.44 12.43 4.59
N TYR A 147 -7.33 13.42 4.62
CA TYR A 147 -8.71 13.25 4.19
C TYR A 147 -8.92 14.00 2.87
N PHE A 148 -9.47 13.33 1.85
CA PHE A 148 -9.68 13.91 0.52
C PHE A 148 -11.16 13.86 0.12
N GLU A 149 -11.62 14.84 -0.66
CA GLU A 149 -13.00 14.96 -1.14
C GLU A 149 -13.22 14.25 -2.47
N ASP A 150 -12.19 14.26 -3.33
CA ASP A 150 -12.22 13.71 -4.68
C ASP A 150 -10.82 13.29 -5.14
N ILE A 151 -10.77 12.66 -6.31
CA ILE A 151 -9.52 12.20 -6.93
C ILE A 151 -8.54 13.35 -7.21
N ASP A 152 -9.02 14.55 -7.55
CA ASP A 152 -8.15 15.69 -7.82
C ASP A 152 -7.43 16.16 -6.55
N GLN A 153 -8.11 16.13 -5.40
CA GLN A 153 -7.48 16.41 -4.11
C GLN A 153 -6.50 15.32 -3.71
N LEU A 154 -6.84 14.04 -3.91
CA LEU A 154 -5.90 12.95 -3.68
C LEU A 154 -4.63 13.13 -4.51
N LYS A 155 -4.76 13.41 -5.81
CA LYS A 155 -3.64 13.66 -6.72
C LYS A 155 -2.75 14.82 -6.25
N ARG A 156 -3.35 15.94 -5.80
CA ARG A 156 -2.59 17.06 -5.23
C ARG A 156 -1.77 16.65 -4.01
N TYR A 157 -2.34 15.85 -3.10
CA TYR A 157 -1.57 15.38 -1.95
C TYR A 157 -0.40 14.49 -2.36
N ILE A 158 -0.60 13.61 -3.34
CA ILE A 158 0.47 12.72 -3.82
C ILE A 158 1.59 13.55 -4.49
N ASP A 159 1.24 14.52 -5.33
CA ASP A 159 2.18 15.43 -6.00
C ASP A 159 2.97 16.31 -5.01
N GLU A 160 2.36 16.72 -3.89
CA GLU A 160 3.07 17.45 -2.84
C GLU A 160 4.07 16.57 -2.06
N ILE A 161 3.87 15.25 -2.06
CA ILE A 161 4.70 14.30 -1.30
C ILE A 161 5.85 13.74 -2.15
N TYR A 162 5.70 13.60 -3.46
CA TYR A 162 6.61 12.86 -4.36
C TYR A 162 7.16 13.70 -5.52
#